data_AF-A0A968YAJ5-F1
#
_entry.id   AF-A0A968YAJ5-F1
#
_cell.length_a   1.000
_cell.length_b   1.000
_cell.length_c   1.000
_cell.angle_alpha   90.00
_cell.angle_beta   90.00
_cell.angle_gamma   90.00
#
_symmetry.space_group_name_H-M   'P 1'
#
loop_
_entity.id
_entity.type
_entity.pdbx_description
1 polymer ?
#
loop_
_entity_poly.entity_id
_entity_poly.type
_entity_poly.pdbx_seq_one_letter_code
_entity_poly.pdbx_strand_id
1 'polypeptide(L)'
;MARVFHLTPDDIALINPNTLTCPIFRTRFDAELTQKIYQRIPVLENDRTGQNPWGISFSAMFHMSNDSGLFATEPSEGSVPLYEAKMLHQFDHRWATYTVAGSTRDMTDAEKQDPNGLPVPRYWVGRSEVENRLRQRWDRKWLLGWRDICRSTDERTLISSVLPLSGCGDTVLLILPQIKYLQMIPCLVGCLNSLVTDYVVRQKIGGTHLKFFTMRQIPLLPPESYSQSDIDFIAPRVLELTYTAWDLQPFAQDMGYNGDPFPWNPDRRALLRAELDAYYAHLYGLTRDELRYILDPADLYGPDFPSETFRVLKNNEMKQFGEYRTQRLVLEAWDKLGF
;
A
#
# COMPACT_ATOMS: atom_id res chain seq x y z
N MET A 1 -29.22 -14.99 0.64
CA MET A 1 -27.90 -15.50 0.22
C MET A 1 -27.15 -15.98 1.44
N ALA A 2 -26.70 -17.23 1.47
CA ALA A 2 -26.35 -17.92 2.72
C ALA A 2 -24.99 -17.49 3.27
N ARG A 3 -24.93 -17.18 4.58
CA ARG A 3 -23.70 -17.00 5.39
C ARG A 3 -22.91 -18.31 5.60
N VAL A 4 -23.12 -19.31 4.74
CA VAL A 4 -22.52 -20.65 4.85
C VAL A 4 -21.69 -20.90 3.60
N PHE A 5 -20.40 -21.10 3.81
CA PHE A 5 -19.40 -21.47 2.82
C PHE A 5 -18.59 -22.66 3.34
N HIS A 6 -17.95 -23.39 2.43
CA HIS A 6 -17.14 -24.56 2.74
C HIS A 6 -15.70 -24.28 2.31
N LEU A 7 -14.73 -24.53 3.19
CA LEU A 7 -13.31 -24.49 2.87
C LEU A 7 -12.71 -25.85 3.18
N THR A 8 -12.02 -26.44 2.22
CA THR A 8 -11.23 -27.64 2.40
C THR A 8 -9.92 -27.32 3.15
N PRO A 9 -9.23 -28.31 3.74
CA PRO A 9 -7.89 -28.12 4.27
C PRO A 9 -6.90 -27.53 3.25
N ASP A 10 -7.03 -27.93 1.98
CA ASP A 10 -6.20 -27.42 0.89
C ASP A 10 -6.49 -25.94 0.61
N ASP A 11 -7.74 -25.50 0.73
CA ASP A 11 -8.11 -24.08 0.59
C ASP A 11 -7.49 -23.23 1.72
N ILE A 12 -7.48 -23.76 2.95
CA ILE A 12 -6.84 -23.09 4.10
C ILE A 12 -5.33 -23.02 3.88
N ALA A 13 -4.70 -24.11 3.42
CA ALA A 13 -3.28 -24.16 3.12
C ALA A 13 -2.89 -23.24 1.96
N LEU A 14 -3.79 -23.04 1.00
CA LEU A 14 -3.59 -22.11 -0.11
C LEU A 14 -3.69 -20.64 0.35
N ILE A 15 -4.70 -20.29 1.15
CA ILE A 15 -4.99 -18.92 1.59
C ILE A 15 -4.06 -18.46 2.72
N ASN A 16 -3.68 -19.35 3.63
CA ASN A 16 -2.84 -19.08 4.80
C ASN A 16 -1.73 -20.13 4.92
N PRO A 17 -0.81 -20.23 3.94
CA PRO A 17 0.18 -21.30 3.88
C PRO A 17 1.12 -21.33 5.09
N ASN A 18 1.45 -20.17 5.66
CA ASN A 18 2.42 -20.09 6.75
C ASN A 18 1.77 -20.42 8.10
N THR A 19 0.54 -19.96 8.34
CA THR A 19 -0.12 -20.05 9.65
C THR A 19 -1.18 -21.15 9.77
N LEU A 20 -1.75 -21.61 8.64
CA LEU A 20 -2.93 -22.51 8.58
C LEU A 20 -4.14 -22.01 9.38
N THR A 21 -4.21 -20.71 9.66
CA THR A 21 -5.38 -20.12 10.32
C THR A 21 -6.57 -20.16 9.37
N CYS A 22 -7.78 -20.38 9.88
CA CYS A 22 -8.99 -20.30 9.08
C CYS A 22 -9.31 -18.83 8.73
N PRO A 23 -9.50 -18.45 7.46
CA PRO A 23 -9.91 -17.10 7.09
C PRO A 23 -11.36 -16.81 7.51
N ILE A 24 -11.69 -15.54 7.71
CA ILE A 24 -13.04 -15.11 8.11
C ILE A 24 -13.68 -14.38 6.94
N PHE A 25 -14.66 -15.02 6.29
CA PHE A 25 -15.42 -14.45 5.19
C PHE A 25 -16.83 -14.05 5.64
N ARG A 26 -17.33 -12.91 5.14
CA ARG A 26 -18.70 -12.45 5.42
C ARG A 26 -19.73 -13.16 4.55
N THR A 27 -19.36 -13.45 3.31
CA THR A 27 -20.24 -14.09 2.33
C THR A 27 -19.53 -15.23 1.64
N ARG A 28 -20.32 -16.10 0.98
CA ARG A 28 -19.79 -17.14 0.10
C ARG A 28 -18.98 -16.55 -1.05
N PHE A 29 -19.45 -15.46 -1.65
CA PHE A 29 -18.77 -14.80 -2.74
C PHE A 29 -17.39 -14.29 -2.30
N ASP A 30 -17.28 -13.75 -1.09
CA ASP A 30 -15.98 -13.34 -0.53
C ASP A 30 -14.98 -14.50 -0.44
N ALA A 31 -15.46 -15.67 0.01
CA ALA A 31 -14.65 -16.87 0.10
C ALA A 31 -14.20 -17.36 -1.29
N GLU A 32 -15.14 -17.45 -2.24
CA GLU A 32 -14.88 -17.92 -3.61
C GLU A 32 -13.94 -16.98 -4.37
N LEU A 33 -14.17 -15.66 -4.30
CA LEU A 33 -13.33 -14.66 -4.97
C LEU A 33 -11.92 -14.62 -4.38
N THR A 34 -11.79 -14.68 -3.06
CA THR A 34 -10.48 -14.76 -2.41
C THR A 34 -9.75 -16.04 -2.79
N GLN A 35 -10.42 -17.19 -2.73
CA GLN A 35 -9.83 -18.45 -3.16
C GLN A 35 -9.37 -18.39 -4.63
N LYS A 36 -10.18 -17.85 -5.54
CA LYS A 36 -9.82 -17.64 -6.95
C LYS A 36 -8.53 -16.82 -7.09
N ILE A 37 -8.39 -15.73 -6.34
CA ILE A 37 -7.17 -14.91 -6.35
C ILE A 37 -5.96 -15.73 -5.89
N TYR A 38 -6.08 -16.45 -4.77
CA TYR A 38 -4.99 -17.27 -4.23
C TYR A 38 -4.63 -18.49 -5.10
N GLN A 39 -5.56 -19.02 -5.89
CA GLN A 39 -5.28 -20.07 -6.87
C GLN A 39 -4.39 -19.58 -8.02
N ARG A 40 -4.45 -18.28 -8.33
CA ARG A 40 -3.72 -17.67 -9.44
C ARG A 40 -2.43 -17.01 -9.01
N ILE A 41 -2.42 -16.34 -7.86
CA ILE A 41 -1.35 -15.46 -7.41
C ILE A 41 -0.68 -16.05 -6.17
N PRO A 42 0.64 -16.29 -6.18
CA PRO A 42 1.35 -16.78 -5.01
C PRO A 42 1.36 -15.73 -3.90
N VAL A 43 1.56 -16.19 -2.67
CA VAL A 43 1.82 -15.29 -1.54
C VAL A 43 3.17 -14.58 -1.70
N LEU A 44 3.30 -13.40 -1.10
CA LEU A 44 4.52 -12.59 -1.10
C LEU A 44 5.75 -13.37 -0.60
N GLU A 45 5.59 -14.18 0.44
CA GLU A 45 6.62 -15.05 0.99
C GLU A 45 6.00 -16.30 1.63
N ASN A 46 6.44 -17.47 1.18
CA ASN A 46 5.97 -18.77 1.67
C ASN A 46 7.09 -19.48 2.42
N ASP A 47 6.99 -19.49 3.75
CA ASP A 47 8.03 -20.03 4.65
C ASP A 47 8.18 -21.55 4.51
N ARG A 48 7.16 -22.24 4.00
CA ARG A 48 7.17 -23.71 3.84
C ARG A 48 7.86 -24.17 2.58
N THR A 49 7.67 -23.43 1.49
CA THR A 49 8.27 -23.74 0.18
C THR A 49 9.58 -22.98 -0.05
N GLY A 50 9.84 -21.93 0.73
CA GLY A 50 10.97 -21.02 0.54
C GLY A 50 10.75 -20.03 -0.62
N GLN A 51 9.56 -20.00 -1.23
CA GLN A 51 9.26 -19.05 -2.30
C GLN A 51 9.22 -17.61 -1.77
N ASN A 52 10.01 -16.75 -2.39
CA ASN A 52 10.07 -15.31 -2.11
C ASN A 52 10.34 -14.56 -3.44
N PRO A 53 9.32 -14.38 -4.30
CA PRO A 53 9.52 -13.90 -5.68
C PRO A 53 10.16 -12.52 -5.78
N TRP A 54 9.87 -11.65 -4.81
CA TRP A 54 10.44 -10.30 -4.73
C TRP A 54 11.76 -10.23 -3.93
N GLY A 55 12.26 -11.36 -3.43
CA GLY A 55 13.44 -11.41 -2.55
C GLY A 55 13.31 -10.50 -1.33
N ILE A 56 12.11 -10.31 -0.79
CA ILE A 56 11.85 -9.33 0.26
C ILE A 56 12.42 -9.77 1.59
N SER A 57 12.80 -8.79 2.41
CA SER A 57 12.93 -8.96 3.85
C SER A 57 12.17 -7.85 4.58
N PHE A 58 11.75 -8.10 5.81
CA PHE A 58 11.02 -7.11 6.60
C PHE A 58 11.89 -6.48 7.70
N SER A 59 11.60 -5.23 8.04
CA SER A 59 12.28 -4.53 9.13
C SER A 59 11.31 -3.67 9.94
N ALA A 60 11.46 -3.69 11.26
CA ALA A 60 10.90 -2.71 12.18
C ALA A 60 12.10 -1.90 12.70
N MET A 61 12.21 -0.62 12.32
CA MET A 61 13.48 0.10 12.42
C MET A 61 13.75 0.62 13.84
N PHE A 62 12.81 1.39 14.41
CA PHE A 62 12.95 1.92 15.77
C PHE A 62 11.70 1.64 16.60
N HIS A 63 11.89 1.14 17.82
CA HIS A 63 10.83 0.99 18.79
C HIS A 63 10.65 2.31 19.56
N MET A 64 9.43 2.88 19.55
CA MET A 64 9.24 4.26 20.01
C MET A 64 9.56 4.47 21.50
N SER A 65 9.37 3.44 22.33
CA SER A 65 9.78 3.46 23.75
C SER A 65 11.25 3.09 23.98
N ASN A 66 11.69 1.92 23.50
CA ASN A 66 13.02 1.38 23.81
C ASN A 66 14.16 2.19 23.20
N ASP A 67 13.94 2.79 22.03
CA ASP A 67 14.94 3.62 21.34
C ASP A 67 14.76 5.12 21.62
N SER A 68 13.87 5.51 22.56
CA SER A 68 13.54 6.92 22.82
C SER A 68 14.73 7.82 23.15
N GLY A 69 15.79 7.25 23.73
CA GLY A 69 17.05 7.97 24.01
C GLY A 69 17.85 8.38 22.77
N LEU A 70 17.50 7.87 21.59
CA LEU A 70 18.11 8.22 20.30
C LEU A 70 17.39 9.38 19.59
N PHE A 71 16.24 9.81 20.11
CA PHE A 71 15.36 10.77 19.43
C PHE A 71 15.56 12.19 19.96
N ALA A 72 15.66 13.14 19.04
CA ALA A 72 15.69 14.57 19.33
C ALA A 72 14.39 15.24 18.84
N THR A 73 13.92 16.28 19.52
CA THR A 73 12.73 17.05 19.07
C THR A 73 13.07 18.11 18.04
N GLU A 74 14.35 18.44 17.86
CA GLU A 74 14.86 19.42 16.91
C GLU A 74 15.90 18.76 15.98
N PRO A 75 16.00 19.21 14.72
CA PRO A 75 17.01 18.71 13.80
C PRO A 75 18.41 19.15 14.23
N SER A 76 19.39 18.27 14.03
CA SER A 76 20.81 18.57 14.12
C SER A 76 21.55 18.17 12.85
N GLU A 77 22.79 18.62 12.68
CA GLU A 77 23.64 18.20 11.58
C GLU A 77 23.75 16.67 11.54
N GLY A 78 23.48 16.08 10.38
CA GLY A 78 23.48 14.62 10.21
C GLY A 78 22.25 13.89 10.78
N SER A 79 21.24 14.59 11.28
CA SER A 79 19.95 13.97 11.63
C SER A 79 19.03 13.82 10.41
N VAL A 80 18.09 12.89 10.50
CA VAL A 80 17.02 12.65 9.53
C VAL A 80 15.67 12.55 10.26
N PRO A 81 14.54 12.87 9.59
CA PRO A 81 13.23 12.79 10.23
C PRO A 81 12.92 11.35 10.67
N LEU A 82 12.25 11.21 11.81
CA LEU A 82 11.66 9.94 12.26
C LEU A 82 10.19 9.91 11.83
N TYR A 83 9.88 9.10 10.83
CA TYR A 83 8.52 8.92 10.33
C TYR A 83 7.69 8.01 11.24
N GLU A 84 6.49 8.48 11.58
CA GLU A 84 5.42 7.68 12.19
C GLU A 84 4.36 7.35 11.15
N ALA A 85 3.60 6.26 11.35
CA ALA A 85 2.59 5.81 10.39
C ALA A 85 1.64 6.92 9.95
N LYS A 86 1.22 7.78 10.88
CA LYS A 86 0.27 8.87 10.62
C LYS A 86 0.77 9.89 9.59
N MET A 87 2.08 9.96 9.33
CA MET A 87 2.69 10.92 8.41
C MET A 87 2.65 10.49 6.93
N LEU A 88 2.35 9.23 6.64
CA LEU A 88 2.30 8.71 5.25
C LEU A 88 0.92 8.21 4.87
N HIS A 89 0.55 8.27 3.60
CA HIS A 89 -0.62 7.66 3.00
C HIS A 89 -0.25 7.00 1.66
N GLN A 90 -1.22 6.46 0.93
CA GLN A 90 -0.96 5.79 -0.36
C GLN A 90 -0.23 6.73 -1.32
N PHE A 91 0.97 6.31 -1.75
CA PHE A 91 1.85 7.08 -2.64
C PHE A 91 2.15 8.50 -2.13
N ASP A 92 2.08 8.74 -0.82
CA ASP A 92 2.24 10.08 -0.24
C ASP A 92 2.99 9.98 1.07
N HIS A 93 4.30 10.28 1.05
CA HIS A 93 5.09 10.39 2.27
C HIS A 93 4.83 11.69 3.03
N ARG A 94 4.09 12.64 2.46
CA ARG A 94 3.83 13.96 3.03
C ARG A 94 2.39 14.11 3.51
N TRP A 95 1.79 13.04 4.03
CA TRP A 95 0.37 13.04 4.40
C TRP A 95 0.06 13.99 5.56
N ALA A 96 0.83 13.90 6.64
CA ALA A 96 0.60 14.70 7.85
C ALA A 96 1.89 15.28 8.43
N THR A 97 1.74 16.45 9.06
CA THR A 97 2.81 17.20 9.70
C THR A 97 2.48 17.48 11.16
N TYR A 98 3.50 17.55 12.01
CA TYR A 98 3.38 18.04 13.37
C TYR A 98 3.26 19.56 13.41
N THR A 99 2.49 20.05 14.37
CA THR A 99 2.37 21.47 14.70
C THR A 99 3.30 21.81 15.87
N VAL A 100 3.54 23.11 16.09
CA VAL A 100 4.30 23.62 17.25
C VAL A 100 3.68 23.17 18.58
N ALA A 101 2.37 22.90 18.63
CA ALA A 101 1.67 22.40 19.80
C ALA A 101 1.87 20.89 20.05
N GLY A 102 2.59 20.18 19.17
CA GLY A 102 2.84 18.74 19.26
C GLY A 102 1.68 17.85 18.78
N SER A 103 0.57 18.45 18.32
CA SER A 103 -0.51 17.73 17.62
C SER A 103 -0.18 17.57 16.14
N THR A 104 -0.89 16.65 15.46
CA THR A 104 -0.77 16.46 14.01
C THR A 104 -1.95 17.01 13.25
N ARG A 105 -1.69 17.46 12.02
CA ARG A 105 -2.70 17.77 11.00
C ARG A 105 -2.26 17.21 9.66
N ASP A 106 -3.22 17.03 8.76
CA ASP A 106 -2.89 16.72 7.37
C ASP A 106 -2.17 17.91 6.72
N MET A 107 -1.22 17.63 5.83
CA MET A 107 -0.65 18.65 4.95
C MET A 107 -1.69 19.02 3.89
N THR A 108 -1.83 20.32 3.66
CA THR A 108 -2.75 20.87 2.65
C THR A 108 -2.23 20.61 1.24
N ASP A 109 -3.12 20.61 0.24
CA ASP A 109 -2.71 20.48 -1.16
C ASP A 109 -1.76 21.61 -1.59
N ALA A 110 -1.94 22.83 -1.07
CA ALA A 110 -1.06 23.97 -1.35
C ALA A 110 0.37 23.74 -0.81
N GLU A 111 0.50 23.16 0.39
CA GLU A 111 1.82 22.77 0.93
C GLU A 111 2.48 21.68 0.09
N LYS A 112 1.68 20.73 -0.43
CA LYS A 112 2.20 19.64 -1.27
C LYS A 112 2.55 20.08 -2.69
N GLN A 113 1.96 21.17 -3.18
CA GLN A 113 2.32 21.78 -4.46
C GLN A 113 3.73 22.37 -4.45
N ASP A 114 4.27 22.74 -3.29
CA ASP A 114 5.69 23.07 -3.15
C ASP A 114 6.51 21.76 -3.10
N PRO A 115 7.40 21.51 -4.07
CA PRO A 115 8.26 20.33 -4.06
C PRO A 115 9.31 20.34 -2.93
N ASN A 116 9.47 21.46 -2.22
CA ASN A 116 10.30 21.59 -1.02
C ASN A 116 9.47 21.52 0.28
N GLY A 117 8.14 21.51 0.19
CA GLY A 117 7.26 21.41 1.35
C GLY A 117 7.31 20.00 1.91
N LEU A 118 8.02 19.80 3.02
CA LEU A 118 8.17 18.51 3.70
C LEU A 118 7.42 18.49 5.03
N PRO A 119 6.93 17.33 5.49
CA PRO A 119 6.28 17.21 6.78
C PRO A 119 7.30 17.44 7.91
N VAL A 120 6.91 18.21 8.92
CA VAL A 120 7.68 18.34 10.16
C VAL A 120 7.41 17.09 11.00
N PRO A 121 8.43 16.29 11.35
CA PRO A 121 8.25 15.13 12.22
C PRO A 121 8.15 15.57 13.68
N ARG A 122 7.74 14.66 14.56
CA ARG A 122 7.85 14.88 16.01
C ARG A 122 9.28 14.76 16.51
N TYR A 123 10.04 13.88 15.86
CA TYR A 123 11.35 13.48 16.28
C TYR A 123 12.31 13.37 15.10
N TRP A 124 13.59 13.53 15.41
CA TRP A 124 14.74 13.38 14.54
C TRP A 124 15.65 12.31 15.13
N VAL A 125 16.35 11.58 14.26
CA VAL A 125 17.31 10.55 14.66
C VAL A 125 18.59 10.71 13.84
N GLY A 126 19.74 10.32 14.40
CA GLY A 126 21.00 10.36 13.68
C GLY A 126 20.96 9.48 12.42
N ARG A 127 21.42 10.01 11.28
CA ARG A 127 21.51 9.24 10.01
C ARG A 127 22.32 7.96 10.17
N SER A 128 23.39 7.99 10.96
CA SER A 128 24.21 6.82 11.27
C SER A 128 23.41 5.70 11.94
N GLU A 129 22.44 6.03 12.80
CA GLU A 129 21.57 5.04 13.44
C GLU A 129 20.65 4.34 12.44
N VAL A 130 20.16 5.08 11.43
CA VAL A 130 19.37 4.54 10.32
C VAL A 130 20.24 3.64 9.44
N GLU A 131 21.39 4.13 9.01
CA GLU A 131 22.32 3.40 8.15
C GLU A 131 22.84 2.12 8.82
N ASN A 132 23.13 2.15 10.13
CA ASN A 132 23.55 0.98 10.88
C ASN A 132 22.46 -0.10 10.96
N ARG A 133 21.17 0.29 11.08
CA ARG A 133 20.03 -0.65 11.11
C ARG A 133 19.70 -1.24 9.74
N LEU A 134 20.05 -0.53 8.67
CA LEU A 134 19.87 -0.98 7.29
C LEU A 134 21.10 -1.70 6.71
N ARG A 135 22.23 -1.63 7.40
CA ARG A 135 23.52 -2.19 6.97
C ARG A 135 23.37 -3.64 6.51
N GLN A 136 23.98 -3.97 5.37
CA GLN A 136 23.95 -5.29 4.71
C GLN A 136 22.56 -5.77 4.25
N ARG A 137 21.49 -4.99 4.49
CA ARG A 137 20.11 -5.33 4.11
C ARG A 137 19.54 -4.38 3.07
N TRP A 138 20.02 -3.14 3.04
CA TRP A 138 19.50 -2.11 2.15
C TRP A 138 20.57 -1.05 1.85
N ASP A 139 20.77 -0.75 0.57
CA ASP A 139 21.77 0.18 0.06
C ASP A 139 21.16 1.34 -0.74
N ARG A 140 19.82 1.43 -0.78
CA ARG A 140 19.09 2.51 -1.48
C ARG A 140 18.86 3.70 -0.57
N LYS A 141 18.74 4.88 -1.19
CA LYS A 141 18.53 6.18 -0.50
C LYS A 141 17.05 6.53 -0.31
N TRP A 142 16.19 5.52 -0.32
CA TRP A 142 14.75 5.58 -0.10
C TRP A 142 14.31 4.28 0.58
N LEU A 143 13.13 4.27 1.18
CA LEU A 143 12.56 3.11 1.87
C LEU A 143 11.17 2.81 1.29
N LEU A 144 10.71 1.57 1.42
CA LEU A 144 9.33 1.19 1.15
C LEU A 144 8.73 0.60 2.43
N GLY A 145 7.59 1.13 2.85
CA GLY A 145 6.93 0.68 4.07
C GLY A 145 5.42 0.78 4.01
N TRP A 146 4.78 0.28 5.05
CA TRP A 146 3.34 0.37 5.25
C TRP A 146 2.98 0.75 6.68
N ARG A 147 1.76 1.24 6.84
CA ARG A 147 1.18 1.49 8.17
C ARG A 147 0.79 0.17 8.83
N ASP A 148 1.37 -0.11 9.99
CA ASP A 148 0.97 -1.25 10.81
C ASP A 148 -0.48 -1.11 11.32
N ILE A 149 -0.82 0.06 11.87
CA ILE A 149 -2.14 0.28 12.47
C ILE A 149 -3.18 0.41 11.35
N CYS A 150 -4.11 -0.54 11.30
CA CYS A 150 -5.18 -0.59 10.32
C CYS A 150 -6.38 -1.40 10.83
N ARG A 151 -7.56 -1.19 10.27
CA ARG A 151 -8.76 -2.03 10.49
C ARG A 151 -9.36 -2.45 9.16
N SER A 152 -10.07 -3.57 9.14
CA SER A 152 -10.85 -4.02 7.97
C SER A 152 -12.01 -3.08 7.61
N THR A 153 -12.35 -2.13 8.48
CA THR A 153 -13.39 -1.12 8.29
C THR A 153 -12.85 0.26 7.93
N ASP A 154 -11.54 0.48 7.94
CA ASP A 154 -10.94 1.78 7.58
C ASP A 154 -11.20 2.11 6.09
N GLU A 155 -10.96 3.36 5.69
CA GLU A 155 -11.06 3.76 4.27
C GLU A 155 -10.19 2.89 3.37
N ARG A 156 -8.95 2.63 3.82
CA ARG A 156 -7.98 1.69 3.24
C ARG A 156 -7.37 0.88 4.37
N THR A 157 -7.27 -0.44 4.21
CA THR A 157 -6.66 -1.31 5.23
C THR A 157 -5.16 -1.46 5.00
N LEU A 158 -4.71 -1.56 3.75
CA LEU A 158 -3.29 -1.56 3.42
C LEU A 158 -2.93 -0.19 2.80
N ILE A 159 -2.05 0.53 3.50
CA ILE A 159 -1.53 1.82 3.07
C ILE A 159 -0.01 1.71 3.02
N SER A 160 0.57 1.80 1.82
CA SER A 160 2.01 1.74 1.60
C SER A 160 2.52 2.95 0.84
N SER A 161 3.73 3.39 1.18
CA SER A 161 4.41 4.49 0.48
C SER A 161 5.91 4.25 0.41
N VAL A 162 6.51 4.79 -0.65
CA VAL A 162 7.95 5.07 -0.67
C VAL A 162 8.20 6.27 0.26
N LEU A 163 9.31 6.24 0.99
CA LEU A 163 9.79 7.26 1.90
C LEU A 163 11.22 7.65 1.52
N PRO A 164 11.68 8.88 1.81
CA PRO A 164 13.11 9.19 1.74
C PRO A 164 13.90 8.32 2.73
N LEU A 165 15.22 8.25 2.60
CA LEU A 165 16.04 7.60 3.63
C LEU A 165 15.89 8.34 4.96
N SER A 166 15.16 7.73 5.88
CA SER A 166 14.72 8.35 7.14
C SER A 166 14.66 7.33 8.27
N GLY A 167 14.45 7.81 9.50
CA GLY A 167 14.02 6.94 10.59
C GLY A 167 12.58 6.48 10.37
N CYS A 168 12.23 5.29 10.83
CA CYS A 168 10.85 4.78 10.86
C CYS A 168 10.53 4.22 12.25
N GLY A 169 9.51 4.77 12.90
CA GLY A 169 8.98 4.22 14.15
C GLY A 169 8.31 2.85 13.93
N ASP A 170 8.05 2.12 15.01
CA ASP A 170 7.49 0.76 15.02
C ASP A 170 6.08 0.61 14.43
N THR A 171 5.42 1.73 14.10
CA THR A 171 4.16 1.76 13.36
C THR A 171 4.35 1.85 11.84
N VAL A 172 5.55 2.15 11.35
CA VAL A 172 5.96 2.08 9.94
C VAL A 172 6.82 0.84 9.77
N LEU A 173 6.24 -0.20 9.18
CA LEU A 173 6.93 -1.45 8.93
C LEU A 173 7.49 -1.44 7.51
N LEU A 174 8.72 -1.93 7.33
CA LEU A 174 9.45 -1.84 6.08
C LEU A 174 9.47 -3.16 5.33
N ILE A 175 9.34 -3.07 4.01
CA ILE A 175 9.54 -4.16 3.05
C ILE A 175 10.75 -3.80 2.17
N LEU A 176 11.75 -4.67 2.17
CA LEU A 176 13.06 -4.43 1.54
C LEU A 176 13.27 -5.43 0.39
N PRO A 177 12.71 -5.17 -0.81
CA PRO A 177 12.80 -6.08 -1.97
C PRO A 177 14.22 -6.17 -2.55
N GLN A 178 14.79 -7.37 -2.60
CA GLN A 178 16.12 -7.64 -3.16
C GLN A 178 16.04 -8.10 -4.61
N ILE A 179 15.51 -7.24 -5.49
CA ILE A 179 15.41 -7.52 -6.92
C ILE A 179 16.53 -6.84 -7.71
N LYS A 180 16.96 -7.48 -8.80
CA LYS A 180 17.99 -6.95 -9.70
C LYS A 180 17.50 -5.75 -10.54
N TYR A 181 16.26 -5.79 -10.99
CA TYR A 181 15.68 -4.77 -11.87
C TYR A 181 14.83 -3.79 -11.07
N LEU A 182 15.44 -2.70 -10.61
CA LEU A 182 14.78 -1.70 -9.74
C LEU A 182 13.58 -1.03 -10.41
N GLN A 183 13.53 -0.97 -11.73
CA GLN A 183 12.38 -0.45 -12.50
C GLN A 183 11.07 -1.21 -12.26
N MET A 184 11.11 -2.37 -11.58
CA MET A 184 9.92 -3.13 -11.17
C MET A 184 9.40 -2.74 -9.79
N ILE A 185 10.15 -1.98 -8.98
CA ILE A 185 9.69 -1.49 -7.68
C ILE A 185 8.34 -0.74 -7.78
N PRO A 186 8.09 0.12 -8.79
CA PRO A 186 6.80 0.76 -8.95
C PRO A 186 5.66 -0.24 -9.12
N CYS A 187 5.91 -1.41 -9.73
CA CYS A 187 4.92 -2.47 -9.85
C CYS A 187 4.60 -3.10 -8.48
N LEU A 188 5.58 -3.24 -7.59
CA LEU A 188 5.31 -3.67 -6.21
C LEU A 188 4.52 -2.60 -5.44
N VAL A 189 4.93 -1.33 -5.54
CA VAL A 189 4.26 -0.20 -4.86
C VAL A 189 2.81 -0.03 -5.32
N GLY A 190 2.56 -0.15 -6.62
CA GLY A 190 1.22 -0.14 -7.20
C GLY A 190 0.38 -1.32 -6.70
N CYS A 191 0.96 -2.54 -6.70
CA CYS A 191 0.26 -3.76 -6.29
C CYS A 191 -0.16 -3.69 -4.82
N LEU A 192 0.75 -3.22 -3.94
CA LEU A 192 0.47 -2.99 -2.51
C LEU A 192 -0.67 -1.99 -2.27
N ASN A 193 -0.84 -1.01 -3.16
CA ASN A 193 -1.84 0.04 -3.03
C ASN A 193 -3.13 -0.21 -3.85
N SER A 194 -3.23 -1.31 -4.57
CA SER A 194 -4.42 -1.64 -5.35
C SER A 194 -5.63 -2.00 -4.48
N LEU A 195 -6.83 -1.72 -4.97
CA LEU A 195 -8.08 -2.11 -4.29
C LEU A 195 -8.23 -3.63 -4.17
N VAL A 196 -7.69 -4.41 -5.11
CA VAL A 196 -7.72 -5.88 -5.07
C VAL A 196 -6.89 -6.40 -3.89
N THR A 197 -5.68 -5.89 -3.71
CA THR A 197 -4.84 -6.24 -2.56
C THR A 197 -5.51 -5.81 -1.25
N ASP A 198 -6.03 -4.59 -1.18
CA ASP A 198 -6.71 -4.07 0.02
C ASP A 198 -7.94 -4.93 0.39
N TYR A 199 -8.73 -5.35 -0.62
CA TYR A 199 -9.83 -6.29 -0.45
C TYR A 199 -9.40 -7.62 0.16
N VAL A 200 -8.30 -8.21 -0.32
CA VAL A 200 -7.78 -9.46 0.27
C VAL A 200 -7.31 -9.22 1.70
N VAL A 201 -6.56 -8.14 1.95
CA VAL A 201 -6.07 -7.80 3.30
C VAL A 201 -7.22 -7.63 4.30
N ARG A 202 -8.31 -6.97 3.92
CA ARG A 202 -9.51 -6.79 4.76
C ARG A 202 -10.08 -8.10 5.29
N GLN A 203 -9.97 -9.17 4.51
CA GLN A 203 -10.49 -10.50 4.88
C GLN A 203 -9.52 -11.27 5.78
N LYS A 204 -8.26 -10.83 5.90
CA LYS A 204 -7.24 -11.41 6.78
C LYS A 204 -7.11 -10.66 8.10
N ILE A 205 -7.52 -9.40 8.14
CA ILE A 205 -7.39 -8.55 9.33
C ILE A 205 -8.62 -8.70 10.23
N GLY A 206 -8.44 -9.41 11.35
CA GLY A 206 -9.40 -9.47 12.46
C GLY A 206 -9.12 -8.46 13.59
N GLY A 207 -7.97 -7.78 13.58
CA GLY A 207 -7.52 -6.88 14.64
C GLY A 207 -7.19 -5.46 14.13
N THR A 208 -6.30 -4.77 14.84
CA THR A 208 -5.89 -3.39 14.54
C THR A 208 -4.48 -3.27 13.95
N HIS A 209 -3.87 -4.38 13.54
CA HIS A 209 -2.46 -4.44 13.13
C HIS A 209 -2.24 -5.33 11.91
N LEU A 210 -1.52 -4.82 10.92
CA LEU A 210 -0.99 -5.56 9.77
C LEU A 210 0.50 -5.84 9.98
N LYS A 211 0.81 -6.92 10.71
CA LYS A 211 2.18 -7.35 11.01
C LYS A 211 2.78 -8.22 9.90
N PHE A 212 4.08 -8.50 10.02
CA PHE A 212 4.86 -9.28 9.06
C PHE A 212 4.23 -10.63 8.71
N PHE A 213 3.73 -11.39 9.69
CA PHE A 213 3.18 -12.72 9.43
C PHE A 213 1.95 -12.66 8.50
N THR A 214 1.10 -11.63 8.62
CA THR A 214 -0.02 -11.41 7.70
C THR A 214 0.48 -10.93 6.34
N MET A 215 1.41 -9.97 6.32
CA MET A 215 1.98 -9.40 5.10
C MET A 215 2.64 -10.48 4.20
N ARG A 216 3.39 -11.41 4.80
CA ARG A 216 4.02 -12.56 4.10
C ARG A 216 3.03 -13.34 3.26
N GLN A 217 1.80 -13.52 3.74
CA GLN A 217 0.80 -14.38 3.11
C GLN A 217 -0.28 -13.61 2.34
N ILE A 218 -0.01 -12.38 1.93
CA ILE A 218 -0.85 -11.62 0.97
C ILE A 218 -0.48 -12.06 -0.46
N PRO A 219 -1.45 -12.30 -1.35
CA PRO A 219 -1.18 -12.66 -2.73
C PRO A 219 -0.78 -11.40 -3.50
N LEU A 220 0.50 -11.29 -3.85
CA LEU A 220 1.03 -10.18 -4.64
C LEU A 220 1.61 -10.73 -5.93
N LEU A 221 1.30 -10.07 -7.05
CA LEU A 221 1.83 -10.43 -8.37
C LEU A 221 3.37 -10.47 -8.32
N PRO A 222 3.99 -11.62 -8.64
CA PRO A 222 5.45 -11.75 -8.62
C PRO A 222 6.07 -11.03 -9.84
N PRO A 223 7.37 -10.73 -9.83
CA PRO A 223 8.04 -10.02 -10.93
C PRO A 223 7.77 -10.64 -12.31
N GLU A 224 7.82 -11.96 -12.42
CA GLU A 224 7.61 -12.71 -13.66
C GLU A 224 6.18 -12.60 -14.22
N SER A 225 5.22 -12.05 -13.47
CA SER A 225 3.85 -11.82 -13.95
C SER A 225 3.69 -10.53 -14.76
N TYR A 226 4.70 -9.67 -14.77
CA TYR A 226 4.65 -8.40 -15.52
C TYR A 226 5.37 -8.56 -16.85
N SER A 227 4.64 -8.31 -17.94
CA SER A 227 5.22 -8.04 -19.26
C SER A 227 5.84 -6.64 -19.30
N GLN A 228 6.64 -6.36 -20.34
CA GLN A 228 7.19 -5.01 -20.52
C GLN A 228 6.08 -3.95 -20.67
N SER A 229 4.99 -4.27 -21.37
CA SER A 229 3.83 -3.36 -21.49
C SER A 229 3.16 -3.07 -20.15
N ASP A 230 3.14 -4.03 -19.22
CA ASP A 230 2.62 -3.80 -17.88
C ASP A 230 3.50 -2.82 -17.11
N ILE A 231 4.82 -3.00 -17.19
CA ILE A 231 5.80 -2.11 -16.55
C ILE A 231 5.69 -0.70 -17.14
N ASP A 232 5.62 -0.58 -18.47
CA ASP A 232 5.51 0.70 -19.18
C ASP A 232 4.19 1.42 -18.86
N PHE A 233 3.12 0.67 -18.53
CA PHE A 233 1.87 1.25 -18.06
C PHE A 233 1.95 1.69 -16.59
N ILE A 234 2.44 0.83 -15.70
CA ILE A 234 2.36 0.99 -14.26
C ILE A 234 3.43 1.96 -13.74
N ALA A 235 4.68 1.76 -14.13
CA ALA A 235 5.82 2.48 -13.58
C ALA A 235 5.72 4.02 -13.68
N PRO A 236 5.40 4.63 -14.83
CA PRO A 236 5.29 6.08 -14.92
C PRO A 236 4.16 6.64 -14.04
N ARG A 237 3.05 5.92 -13.89
CA ARG A 237 1.90 6.35 -13.07
C ARG A 237 2.22 6.32 -11.59
N VAL A 238 2.86 5.25 -11.14
CA VAL A 238 3.30 5.13 -9.74
C VAL A 238 4.39 6.14 -9.44
N LEU A 239 5.30 6.39 -10.38
CA LEU A 239 6.32 7.42 -10.23
C LEU A 239 5.69 8.83 -10.13
N GLU A 240 4.73 9.17 -10.99
CA GLU A 240 3.98 10.44 -10.94
C GLU A 240 3.21 10.61 -9.62
N LEU A 241 2.64 9.51 -9.09
CA LEU A 241 1.99 9.51 -7.79
C LEU A 241 2.97 9.68 -6.62
N THR A 242 4.20 9.21 -6.74
CA THR A 242 5.13 9.09 -5.60
C THR A 242 6.13 10.23 -5.54
N TYR A 243 6.81 10.55 -6.65
CA TYR A 243 7.87 11.55 -6.68
C TYR A 243 7.31 12.97 -6.83
N THR A 244 6.78 13.51 -5.72
CA THR A 244 6.18 14.86 -5.68
C THR A 244 7.00 15.88 -4.88
N ALA A 245 8.12 15.47 -4.30
CA ALA A 245 9.06 16.33 -3.57
C ALA A 245 10.51 15.88 -3.79
N TRP A 246 11.44 16.83 -3.64
CA TRP A 246 12.87 16.62 -3.94
C TRP A 246 13.56 15.57 -3.07
N ASP A 247 13.07 15.32 -1.86
CA ASP A 247 13.61 14.31 -0.95
C ASP A 247 13.45 12.86 -1.47
N LEU A 248 12.55 12.64 -2.44
CA LEU A 248 12.40 11.38 -3.17
C LEU A 248 13.14 11.33 -4.51
N GLN A 249 13.96 12.33 -4.85
CA GLN A 249 14.78 12.29 -6.08
C GLN A 249 15.61 11.01 -6.20
N PRO A 250 16.24 10.45 -5.14
CA PRO A 250 16.97 9.20 -5.28
C PRO A 250 16.11 8.01 -5.72
N PHE A 251 14.84 7.96 -5.30
CA PHE A 251 13.91 6.95 -5.78
C PHE A 251 13.64 7.13 -7.28
N ALA A 252 13.37 8.35 -7.72
CA ALA A 252 13.10 8.63 -9.13
C ALA A 252 14.30 8.30 -10.03
N GLN A 253 15.52 8.61 -9.58
CA GLN A 253 16.76 8.28 -10.28
C GLN A 253 16.96 6.77 -10.43
N ASP A 254 16.69 5.99 -9.37
CA ASP A 254 16.74 4.52 -9.43
C ASP A 254 15.71 3.93 -10.41
N MET A 255 14.60 4.65 -10.67
CA MET A 255 13.60 4.30 -11.69
C MET A 255 13.98 4.77 -13.09
N GLY A 256 15.09 5.50 -13.26
CA GLY A 256 15.54 6.05 -14.54
C GLY A 256 14.98 7.43 -14.89
N TYR A 257 14.36 8.14 -13.94
CA TYR A 257 13.83 9.48 -14.13
C TYR A 257 14.72 10.54 -13.46
N ASN A 258 15.20 11.50 -14.26
CA ASN A 258 16.11 12.57 -13.82
C ASN A 258 15.48 13.97 -13.87
N GLY A 259 14.17 14.06 -14.12
CA GLY A 259 13.44 15.34 -14.17
C GLY A 259 13.06 15.85 -12.78
N ASP A 260 12.33 16.96 -12.78
CA ASP A 260 11.80 17.59 -11.57
C ASP A 260 10.65 16.75 -10.95
N PRO A 261 10.35 16.93 -9.65
CA PRO A 261 9.20 16.31 -9.02
C PRO A 261 7.88 16.62 -9.74
N PHE A 262 6.99 15.65 -9.79
CA PHE A 262 5.68 15.81 -10.41
C PHE A 262 4.79 16.73 -9.56
N PRO A 263 4.02 17.65 -10.19
CA PRO A 263 3.13 18.54 -9.46
C PRO A 263 2.08 17.78 -8.65
N TRP A 264 1.83 18.24 -7.42
CA TRP A 264 0.72 17.72 -6.62
C TRP A 264 -0.63 18.21 -7.16
N ASN A 265 -1.42 17.29 -7.72
CA ASN A 265 -2.76 17.56 -8.24
C ASN A 265 -3.75 16.45 -7.81
N PRO A 266 -4.69 16.73 -6.89
CA PRO A 266 -5.63 15.72 -6.38
C PRO A 266 -6.46 15.01 -7.47
N ASP A 267 -6.92 15.74 -8.48
CA ASP A 267 -7.75 15.18 -9.55
C ASP A 267 -6.94 14.25 -10.47
N ARG A 268 -5.72 14.64 -10.83
CA ARG A 268 -4.80 13.79 -11.59
C ARG A 268 -4.44 12.53 -10.81
N ARG A 269 -4.17 12.66 -9.52
CA ARG A 269 -3.87 11.52 -8.63
C ARG A 269 -5.03 10.54 -8.54
N ALA A 270 -6.27 11.03 -8.48
CA ALA A 270 -7.47 10.19 -8.49
C ALA A 270 -7.60 9.38 -9.79
N LEU A 271 -7.33 9.99 -10.95
CA LEU A 271 -7.32 9.31 -12.24
C LEU A 271 -6.23 8.24 -12.33
N LEU A 272 -4.99 8.58 -11.95
CA LEU A 272 -3.86 7.64 -11.98
C LEU A 272 -4.11 6.42 -11.09
N ARG A 273 -4.64 6.65 -9.88
CA ARG A 273 -5.02 5.55 -8.97
C ARG A 273 -6.12 4.68 -9.57
N ALA A 274 -7.14 5.28 -10.16
CA ALA A 274 -8.23 4.53 -10.79
C ALA A 274 -7.76 3.68 -11.98
N GLU A 275 -6.86 4.23 -12.80
CA GLU A 275 -6.21 3.49 -13.89
C GLU A 275 -5.39 2.31 -13.36
N LEU A 276 -4.61 2.50 -12.29
CA LEU A 276 -3.87 1.42 -11.65
C LEU A 276 -4.80 0.37 -11.04
N ASP A 277 -5.86 0.77 -10.35
CA ASP A 277 -6.82 -0.16 -9.73
C ASP A 277 -7.52 -1.03 -10.78
N ALA A 278 -7.94 -0.46 -11.91
CA ALA A 278 -8.49 -1.22 -13.03
C ALA A 278 -7.46 -2.18 -13.64
N TYR A 279 -6.22 -1.71 -13.83
CA TYR A 279 -5.14 -2.51 -14.40
C TYR A 279 -4.76 -3.69 -13.51
N TYR A 280 -4.63 -3.47 -12.20
CA TYR A 280 -4.38 -4.57 -11.26
C TYR A 280 -5.54 -5.54 -11.20
N ALA A 281 -6.80 -5.08 -11.23
CA ALA A 281 -7.93 -6.00 -11.32
C ALA A 281 -7.84 -6.92 -12.53
N HIS A 282 -7.41 -6.41 -13.69
CA HIS A 282 -7.16 -7.23 -14.87
C HIS A 282 -6.01 -8.23 -14.67
N LEU A 283 -4.85 -7.80 -14.13
CA LEU A 283 -3.70 -8.68 -13.87
C LEU A 283 -4.02 -9.81 -12.87
N TYR A 284 -4.86 -9.52 -11.87
CA TYR A 284 -5.39 -10.51 -10.93
C TYR A 284 -6.41 -11.48 -11.56
N GLY A 285 -6.78 -11.28 -12.83
CA GLY A 285 -7.72 -12.12 -13.56
C GLY A 285 -9.17 -11.93 -13.12
N LEU A 286 -9.51 -10.73 -12.64
CA LEU A 286 -10.88 -10.40 -12.26
C LEU A 286 -11.73 -10.13 -13.50
N THR A 287 -13.03 -10.38 -13.38
CA THR A 287 -14.02 -9.84 -14.34
C THR A 287 -14.44 -8.44 -13.93
N ARG A 288 -15.06 -7.71 -14.85
CA ARG A 288 -15.66 -6.40 -14.54
C ARG A 288 -16.68 -6.47 -13.38
N ASP A 289 -17.49 -7.52 -13.31
CA ASP A 289 -18.45 -7.68 -12.21
C ASP A 289 -17.78 -8.06 -10.88
N GLU A 290 -16.69 -8.83 -10.88
CA GLU A 290 -15.90 -9.06 -9.67
C GLU A 290 -15.23 -7.78 -9.17
N LEU A 291 -14.75 -6.91 -10.08
CA LEU A 291 -14.26 -5.58 -9.72
C LEU A 291 -15.37 -4.70 -9.14
N ARG A 292 -16.55 -4.69 -9.76
CA ARG A 292 -17.73 -4.00 -9.22
C ARG A 292 -18.10 -4.50 -7.83
N TYR A 293 -18.01 -5.81 -7.59
CA TYR A 293 -18.23 -6.39 -6.29
C TYR A 293 -17.20 -5.88 -5.27
N ILE A 294 -15.92 -5.88 -5.62
CA ILE A 294 -14.86 -5.35 -4.75
C ILE A 294 -15.15 -3.89 -4.38
N LEU A 295 -15.58 -3.06 -5.34
CA LEU A 295 -15.88 -1.65 -5.12
C LEU A 295 -17.12 -1.44 -4.25
N ASP A 296 -18.24 -2.11 -4.59
CA ASP A 296 -19.54 -1.94 -3.97
C ASP A 296 -20.44 -3.18 -4.17
N PRO A 297 -20.43 -4.15 -3.25
CA PRO A 297 -21.28 -5.35 -3.35
C PRO A 297 -22.77 -5.04 -3.47
N ALA A 298 -23.23 -3.94 -2.86
CA ALA A 298 -24.64 -3.55 -2.86
C ALA A 298 -25.13 -3.04 -4.22
N ASP A 299 -24.23 -2.54 -5.07
CA ASP A 299 -24.53 -2.13 -6.46
C ASP A 299 -24.93 -3.34 -7.33
N LEU A 300 -24.41 -4.53 -7.02
CA LEU A 300 -24.69 -5.77 -7.75
C LEU A 300 -25.86 -6.56 -7.18
N TYR A 301 -25.90 -6.69 -5.85
CA TYR A 301 -26.82 -7.60 -5.17
C TYR A 301 -27.95 -6.90 -4.41
N GLY A 302 -28.02 -5.57 -4.50
CA GLY A 302 -29.02 -4.74 -3.84
C GLY A 302 -28.60 -4.27 -2.44
N PRO A 303 -29.34 -3.29 -1.88
CA PRO A 303 -29.00 -2.61 -0.64
C PRO A 303 -29.01 -3.53 0.60
N ASP A 304 -29.73 -4.65 0.53
CA ASP A 304 -29.83 -5.61 1.63
C ASP A 304 -28.68 -6.65 1.63
N PHE A 305 -27.70 -6.51 0.73
CA PHE A 305 -26.56 -7.42 0.70
C PHE A 305 -25.68 -7.24 1.95
N PRO A 306 -25.29 -8.32 2.64
CA PRO A 306 -24.69 -8.24 3.97
C PRO A 306 -23.21 -7.83 4.00
N SER A 307 -22.56 -7.66 2.84
CA SER A 307 -21.14 -7.28 2.75
C SER A 307 -21.00 -5.86 2.23
N GLU A 308 -20.05 -5.13 2.81
CA GLU A 308 -19.65 -3.80 2.38
C GLU A 308 -18.12 -3.76 2.43
N THR A 309 -17.47 -3.56 1.28
CA THR A 309 -16.01 -3.62 1.18
C THR A 309 -15.36 -2.30 1.57
N PHE A 310 -15.67 -1.22 0.85
CA PHE A 310 -15.07 0.10 1.00
C PHE A 310 -16.08 1.15 1.49
N ARG A 311 -16.90 0.79 2.49
CA ARG A 311 -17.98 1.66 3.00
C ARG A 311 -17.50 3.06 3.41
N VAL A 312 -16.38 3.15 4.13
CA VAL A 312 -15.88 4.44 4.61
C VAL A 312 -15.42 5.31 3.44
N LEU A 313 -14.72 4.73 2.46
CA LEU A 313 -14.34 5.42 1.22
C LEU A 313 -15.58 5.94 0.48
N LYS A 314 -16.55 5.06 0.21
CA LYS A 314 -17.81 5.43 -0.44
C LYS A 314 -18.52 6.56 0.31
N ASN A 315 -18.66 6.46 1.62
CA ASN A 315 -19.34 7.48 2.42
C ASN A 315 -18.60 8.82 2.44
N ASN A 316 -17.26 8.80 2.46
CA ASN A 316 -16.44 10.02 2.41
C ASN A 316 -16.58 10.69 1.03
N GLU A 317 -16.49 9.92 -0.05
CA GLU A 317 -16.63 10.45 -1.41
C GLU A 317 -18.06 10.93 -1.70
N MET A 318 -19.09 10.24 -1.23
CA MET A 318 -20.48 10.71 -1.35
C MET A 318 -20.68 12.07 -0.67
N LYS A 319 -20.05 12.30 0.48
CA LYS A 319 -20.10 13.60 1.17
C LYS A 319 -19.32 14.70 0.45
N GLN A 320 -18.16 14.36 -0.10
CA GLN A 320 -17.24 15.33 -0.69
C GLN A 320 -17.59 15.67 -2.15
N PHE A 321 -17.98 14.67 -2.94
CA PHE A 321 -18.17 14.78 -4.39
C PHE A 321 -19.62 14.57 -4.82
N GLY A 322 -20.50 14.11 -3.93
CA GLY A 322 -21.89 13.77 -4.27
C GLY A 322 -22.04 12.45 -5.04
N GLU A 323 -20.95 11.72 -5.26
CA GLU A 323 -20.89 10.44 -5.97
C GLU A 323 -19.82 9.52 -5.38
N TYR A 324 -19.91 8.22 -5.66
CA TYR A 324 -18.83 7.29 -5.38
C TYR A 324 -17.76 7.40 -6.49
N ARG A 325 -16.98 8.49 -6.44
CA ARG A 325 -16.03 8.90 -7.48
C ARG A 325 -15.03 7.80 -7.85
N THR A 326 -14.48 7.09 -6.87
CA THR A 326 -13.54 5.98 -7.09
C THR A 326 -14.19 4.88 -7.93
N GLN A 327 -15.41 4.45 -7.60
CA GLN A 327 -16.11 3.42 -8.39
C GLN A 327 -16.31 3.87 -9.84
N ARG A 328 -16.80 5.09 -10.06
CA ARG A 328 -16.99 5.62 -11.41
C ARG A 328 -15.68 5.64 -12.20
N LEU A 329 -14.61 6.23 -11.64
CA LEU A 329 -13.33 6.36 -12.34
C LEU A 329 -12.66 5.01 -12.62
N VAL A 330 -12.73 4.06 -11.68
CA VAL A 330 -12.13 2.73 -11.86
C VAL A 330 -12.86 1.96 -12.96
N LEU A 331 -14.19 2.00 -12.99
CA LEU A 331 -14.97 1.32 -14.04
C LEU A 331 -14.82 2.01 -15.40
N GLU A 332 -14.75 3.35 -15.45
CA GLU A 332 -14.42 4.07 -16.68
C GLU A 332 -13.02 3.71 -17.20
N ALA A 333 -12.03 3.56 -16.31
CA ALA A 333 -10.68 3.16 -16.69
C ALA A 333 -10.66 1.72 -17.22
N TRP A 334 -11.38 0.79 -16.56
CA TRP A 334 -11.57 -0.59 -17.04
C TRP A 334 -12.10 -0.61 -18.47
N ASP A 335 -13.21 0.12 -18.71
CA ASP A 335 -13.87 0.15 -20.01
C ASP A 335 -13.00 0.79 -21.10
N LYS A 336 -12.22 1.82 -20.77
CA LYS A 336 -11.28 2.48 -21.70
C LYS A 336 -10.09 1.60 -22.08
N LEU A 337 -9.61 0.76 -21.15
CA LEU A 337 -8.49 -0.15 -21.38
C LEU A 337 -8.89 -1.39 -22.20
N GLY A 338 -10.20 -1.65 -22.33
CA GLY A 338 -10.74 -2.72 -23.17
C GLY A 338 -10.62 -4.12 -22.55
N PHE A 339 -10.66 -4.20 -21.21
CA PHE A 339 -10.56 -5.44 -20.44
C PHE A 339 -11.87 -6.21 -20.28
#